data_AF-A0A920VFM5-F1
#
_entry.id   AF-A0A920VFM5-F1
#
_cell.length_a   1.000
_cell.length_b   1.000
_cell.length_c   1.000
_cell.angle_alpha   90.00
_cell.angle_beta   90.00
_cell.angle_gamma   90.00
#
_symmetry.space_group_name_H-M   'P 1'
#
loop_
_entity.id
_entity.type
_entity.pdbx_description
1 polymer ?
#
loop_
_entity_poly.entity_id
_entity_poly.type
_entity_poly.pdbx_seq_one_letter_code
_entity_poly.pdbx_strand_id
1 'polypeptide(L)' 'MSEYMEKHTVSRLVVHPPATWATKEGGQLTEAVRRRPFSVVLFDEVEKAHPDVFNTLLQIRERRVD' A
#
# COMPACT_ATOMS: atom_id res chain seq x y z
N MET A 1 -1.16 12.19 0.47
CA MET A 1 -1.67 10.95 1.08
C MET A 1 -2.96 11.19 1.86
N SER A 2 -3.68 12.28 1.57
CA SER A 2 -4.91 12.66 2.27
C SER A 2 -6.04 11.63 2.15
N GLU A 3 -6.05 10.78 1.12
CA GLU A 3 -6.98 9.66 0.97
C GLU A 3 -6.77 8.50 1.98
N TYR A 4 -5.64 8.53 2.70
CA TYR A 4 -5.23 7.57 3.72
C TYR A 4 -5.21 8.16 5.15
N MET A 5 -5.93 9.25 5.38
CA MET A 5 -6.04 9.90 6.70
C MET A 5 -6.73 9.01 7.75
N GLU A 6 -7.67 8.18 7.31
CA GLU A 6 -8.45 7.32 8.18
C GLU A 6 -7.83 5.93 8.31
N LYS A 7 -7.85 5.36 9.52
CA LYS A 7 -7.23 4.06 9.78
C LYS A 7 -7.73 2.94 8.85
N HIS A 8 -9.03 2.90 8.57
CA HIS A 8 -9.63 1.85 7.75
C HIS A 8 -9.22 1.95 6.27
N THR A 9 -8.84 3.13 5.79
CA THR A 9 -8.43 3.31 4.40
C THR A 9 -7.00 2.87 4.14
N VAL A 10 -6.15 2.79 5.17
CA VAL A 10 -4.74 2.33 5.09
C VAL A 10 -4.63 0.93 4.47
N SER A 11 -5.55 0.02 4.82
CA SER A 11 -5.55 -1.35 4.31
C SER A 11 -5.53 -1.44 2.78
N ARG A 12 -6.17 -0.48 2.10
CA ARG A 12 -6.30 -0.40 0.63
C ARG A 12 -4.96 -0.23 -0.10
N LEU A 13 -3.92 0.26 0.57
CA LEU A 13 -2.58 0.38 -0.01
C LEU A 13 -2.01 -1.01 -0.36
N VAL A 14 -2.18 -1.99 0.52
CA VAL A 14 -1.51 -3.29 0.41
C VAL A 14 -2.47 -4.42 0.08
N VAL A 15 -3.70 -4.36 0.57
CA VAL A 15 -4.70 -5.41 0.39
C VAL A 15 -5.93 -4.82 -0.27
N HIS A 16 -6.52 -5.53 -1.22
CA HIS A 16 -7.82 -5.18 -1.75
C HIS A 16 -8.89 -5.49 -0.69
N PRO A 17 -9.75 -4.54 -0.27
CA PRO A 17 -10.88 -4.86 0.58
C PRO A 17 -11.72 -5.94 -0.12
N PRO A 18 -12.11 -7.04 0.56
CA PRO A 18 -12.77 -8.15 -0.12
C PRO A 18 -14.07 -7.68 -0.79
N ALA A 19 -14.06 -7.60 -2.12
CA ALA A 19 -15.25 -7.32 -2.91
C ALA A 19 -16.05 -8.62 -3.13
N THR A 20 -15.35 -9.76 -3.24
CA THR A 20 -15.90 -11.12 -3.29
C THR A 20 -14.86 -12.13 -2.78
N TRP A 21 -15.27 -13.37 -2.51
CA TRP A 21 -14.38 -14.49 -2.12
C TRP A 21 -13.39 -14.91 -3.23
N ALA A 22 -13.57 -14.42 -4.46
CA ALA A 22 -12.75 -14.78 -5.62
C ALA A 22 -11.67 -13.73 -5.96
N THR A 23 -11.66 -12.57 -5.31
CA THR A 23 -10.76 -11.48 -5.68
C THR A 23 -9.32 -11.80 -5.23
N LYS A 24 -8.42 -11.99 -6.20
CA LYS A 24 -6.97 -12.19 -5.99
C LYS A 24 -6.14 -10.92 -6.18
N GLU A 25 -6.81 -9.78 -6.29
CA GLU A 25 -6.14 -8.48 -6.46
C GLU A 25 -5.52 -8.03 -5.13
N GLY A 26 -4.32 -7.49 -5.20
CA GLY A 26 -3.69 -6.76 -4.11
C GLY A 26 -4.26 -5.35 -3.96
N GLY A 27 -3.77 -4.63 -2.96
CA GLY A 27 -4.04 -3.20 -2.80
C GLY A 27 -3.34 -2.35 -3.86
N GLN A 28 -3.67 -1.06 -3.88
CA GLN A 28 -3.25 -0.11 -4.90
C GLN A 28 -1.73 -0.08 -5.11
N LEU A 29 -0.94 -0.06 -4.03
CA LEU A 29 0.53 -0.04 -4.11
C LEU A 29 1.07 -1.39 -4.62
N THR A 30 0.58 -2.49 -4.07
CA THR A 30 1.05 -3.83 -4.45
C THR A 30 0.75 -4.15 -5.91
N GLU A 31 -0.41 -3.76 -6.42
CA GLU A 31 -0.76 -3.94 -7.83
C GLU A 31 0.07 -3.05 -8.75
N ALA A 32 0.28 -1.78 -8.37
CA ALA A 32 1.10 -0.85 -9.15
C ALA A 32 2.54 -1.39 -9.31
N VAL A 33 3.16 -1.85 -8.22
CA VAL A 33 4.51 -2.40 -8.24
C VAL A 33 4.55 -3.77 -8.95
N ARG A 34 3.55 -4.65 -8.74
CA ARG A 34 3.50 -5.95 -9.44
C ARG A 34 3.44 -5.79 -10.96
N ARG A 35 2.69 -4.80 -11.45
CA ARG A 35 2.59 -4.49 -12.88
C ARG A 35 3.87 -3.82 -13.42
N ARG A 36 4.57 -3.04 -12.60
CA ARG A 36 5.80 -2.32 -12.97
C ARG A 36 6.86 -2.42 -11.86
N PRO A 37 7.62 -3.54 -11.79
CA PRO A 37 8.50 -3.83 -10.66
C PRO A 37 9.67 -2.85 -10.47
N PHE A 38 10.15 -2.26 -11.56
CA PHE A 38 11.22 -1.28 -11.56
C PHE A 38 10.63 0.11 -11.77
N SER A 39 9.99 0.63 -10.73
CA SER A 39 9.32 1.93 -10.76
C SER A 39 9.67 2.76 -9.53
N VAL A 40 9.59 4.08 -9.70
CA VAL A 40 9.65 5.03 -8.59
C VAL A 40 8.23 5.30 -8.13
N VAL A 41 7.97 5.07 -6.84
CA VAL A 41 6.69 5.39 -6.21
C VAL A 41 6.86 6.66 -5.40
N LEU A 42 6.10 7.70 -5.75
CA LEU A 42 6.07 8.97 -5.02
C LEU A 42 4.86 8.99 -4.07
N PHE A 43 5.11 9.33 -2.82
CA PHE A 43 4.06 9.60 -1.84
C PHE A 43 4.00 11.11 -1.60
N ASP A 44 3.03 11.78 -2.21
CA ASP A 44 2.79 13.21 -1.98
C ASP A 44 2.05 13.44 -0.66
N GLU A 45 2.20 14.58 -0.01
CA GLU A 45 1.58 14.94 1.29
C GLU A 45 1.59 13.78 2.32
N VAL A 46 2.73 13.13 2.53
CA VAL A 46 2.83 11.94 3.40
C VAL A 46 2.55 12.27 4.87
N GLU A 47 2.78 13.51 5.29
CA GLU A 47 2.49 14.03 6.62
C GLU A 47 1.00 14.04 6.97
N LYS A 48 0.11 13.98 5.96
CA LYS A 48 -1.34 13.87 6.16
C LYS A 48 -1.82 12.42 6.28
N ALA A 49 -0.98 11.43 5.99
CA ALA A 49 -1.37 10.02 6.10
C ALA A 49 -1.63 9.62 7.56
N HIS A 50 -2.51 8.65 7.78
CA HIS A 50 -2.60 7.99 9.08
C HIS A 50 -1.23 7.36 9.45
N PRO A 51 -0.78 7.43 10.71
CA PRO A 51 0.52 6.88 11.13
C PRO A 51 0.74 5.40 10.75
N ASP A 52 -0.32 4.60 10.68
CA ASP A 52 -0.23 3.19 10.25
C ASP A 52 0.25 2.99 8.79
N VAL A 53 0.19 4.02 7.94
CA VAL A 53 0.83 4.00 6.62
C VAL A 53 2.34 3.81 6.76
N PHE A 54 2.98 4.55 7.68
CA PHE A 54 4.41 4.39 7.93
C PHE A 54 4.73 2.99 8.46
N ASN A 55 3.94 2.46 9.40
CA ASN A 55 4.10 1.09 9.90
C ASN A 55 4.06 0.05 8.77
N THR A 56 3.19 0.28 7.79
CA THR A 56 3.08 -0.59 6.60
C THR A 56 4.31 -0.46 5.70
N LEU A 57 4.75 0.76 5.39
CA LEU A 57 5.95 0.99 4.57
C LEU A 57 7.22 0.48 5.24
N LEU A 58 7.28 0.47 6.57
CA LEU A 58 8.42 -0.08 7.31
C LEU A 58 8.63 -1.58 7.05
N GLN A 59 7.57 -2.33 6.75
CA GLN A 59 7.69 -3.75 6.40
C GLN A 59 8.45 -3.98 5.08
N ILE A 60 8.58 -2.95 4.23
CA ILE A 60 9.26 -3.02 2.93
C ILE A 60 10.79 -2.85 3.08
N ARG A 61 11.28 -2.38 4.24
CA ARG A 61 12.60 -1.75 4.39
C ARG A 61 13.83 -2.59 4.02
N GLU A 62 13.79 -3.92 4.06
CA GLU A 62 14.75 -4.78 3.35
C GLU A 62 14.22 -6.21 3.41
N ARG A 63 13.27 -6.53 2.54
CA ARG A 63 12.84 -7.92 2.37
C ARG A 63 13.85 -8.60 1.45
N ARG A 64 14.79 -9.36 2.03
CA ARG A 64 15.60 -10.29 1.23
C ARG A 64 14.64 -11.18 0.44
N VAL A 65 14.80 -11.17 -0.86
CA VAL A 65 14.34 -12.27 -1.71
C VAL A 65 15.48 -13.27 -1.62
N ASP A 66 15.30 -14.29 -0.78
CA ASP A 66 16.19 -15.45 -0.73
C ASP A 66 16.02 -16.28 -2.00
#